data_AF-A0A1C6TN80-F1
#
_entry.id   AF-A0A1C6TN80-F1
#
_cell.length_a   1.000
_cell.length_b   1.000
_cell.length_c   1.000
_cell.angle_alpha   90.00
_cell.angle_beta   90.00
_cell.angle_gamma   90.00
#
_symmetry.space_group_name_H-M   'P 1'
#
loop_
_entity.id
_entity.type
_entity.pdbx_description
1 polymer ?
#
loop_
_entity_poly.entity_id
_entity_poly.type
_entity_poly.pdbx_seq_one_letter_code
_entity_poly.pdbx_strand_id
1 'polypeptide(L)' 'MGEQHPVTCIDCGRPVRTPASRARRIGEGCWRERKAAARAAAAEAASATLPGMSGRGGRPGAGQEPIDGLGDLGDGAAR' A
#
# COMPACT_ATOMS: atom_id res chain seq x y z
N MET A 1 -39.11 1.69 6.43
CA MET A 1 -37.91 2.32 5.83
C MET A 1 -37.03 2.77 6.99
N GLY A 2 -35.83 2.20 7.14
CA GLY A 2 -34.97 2.48 8.30
C GLY A 2 -34.40 3.90 8.23
N GLU A 3 -34.59 4.66 9.29
CA GLU A 3 -34.05 6.00 9.45
C GLU A 3 -32.51 5.92 9.46
N GLN A 4 -31.86 6.51 8.47
CA GLN A 4 -30.40 6.51 8.41
C GLN A 4 -29.87 7.61 9.33
N HIS A 5 -29.47 7.25 10.55
CA HIS A 5 -28.87 8.18 11.48
C HIS A 5 -27.62 8.84 10.87
N PRO A 6 -27.45 10.17 11.02
CA PRO A 6 -26.26 10.86 10.54
C PRO A 6 -25.02 10.33 11.26
N VAL A 7 -24.11 9.72 10.52
CA VAL A 7 -22.82 9.24 11.05
C VAL A 7 -21.80 10.36 10.95
N THR A 8 -21.05 10.59 12.02
CA THR A 8 -19.95 11.55 12.08
C THR A 8 -18.61 10.83 12.00
N CYS A 9 -17.61 11.52 11.44
CA CYS A 9 -16.22 11.08 11.46
C CYS A 9 -15.71 11.06 12.90
N ILE A 10 -15.13 9.94 13.33
CA ILE A 10 -14.58 9.82 14.69
C ILE A 10 -13.34 10.71 14.94
N ASP A 11 -12.59 11.06 13.88
CA ASP A 11 -11.36 11.85 14.00
C ASP A 11 -11.64 13.37 14.01
N CYS A 12 -12.57 13.85 13.18
CA CYS A 12 -12.78 15.29 12.99
C CYS A 12 -14.22 15.78 13.26
N GLY A 13 -15.12 14.88 13.68
CA GLY A 13 -16.51 15.19 14.02
C GLY A 13 -17.42 15.56 12.83
N ARG A 14 -16.87 15.76 11.63
CA ARG A 14 -17.65 16.17 10.45
C ARG A 14 -18.57 15.05 9.96
N PRO A 15 -19.78 15.36 9.45
CA PRO A 15 -20.72 14.35 8.95
C PRO A 15 -20.15 13.64 7.71
N VAL A 16 -20.26 12.31 7.68
CA VAL A 16 -19.81 11.49 6.55
C VAL A 16 -20.94 11.19 5.58
N ARG A 17 -20.70 11.46 4.30
CA ARG A 17 -21.74 11.40 3.26
C ARG A 17 -21.75 10.09 2.46
N THR A 18 -20.61 9.43 2.35
CA THR A 18 -20.48 8.22 1.51
C THR A 18 -20.70 6.93 2.31
N PRO A 19 -21.28 5.88 1.71
CA PRO A 19 -21.46 4.59 2.38
C PRO A 19 -20.15 4.00 2.90
N ALA A 20 -19.07 4.11 2.11
CA ALA A 20 -17.75 3.62 2.49
C ALA A 20 -17.18 4.35 3.73
N SER A 21 -17.35 5.67 3.83
CA SER A 21 -16.95 6.43 5.02
C SER A 21 -17.83 6.13 6.22
N ARG A 22 -19.13 5.90 6.02
CA ARG A 22 -20.06 5.49 7.09
C ARG A 22 -19.69 4.14 7.68
N ALA A 23 -19.40 3.14 6.84
CA ALA A 23 -18.97 1.81 7.29
C ALA A 23 -17.71 1.87 8.16
N ARG A 24 -16.76 2.75 7.82
CA ARG A 24 -15.51 2.96 8.57
C ARG A 24 -15.67 3.93 9.76
N ARG A 25 -16.78 4.68 9.81
CA ARG A 25 -16.99 5.86 10.69
C ARG A 25 -15.87 6.92 10.59
N ILE A 26 -15.21 6.99 9.44
CA ILE A 26 -14.07 7.89 9.19
C ILE A 26 -14.29 8.60 7.85
N GLY A 27 -14.16 9.92 7.86
CA GLY A 27 -14.22 10.75 6.65
C GLY A 27 -13.06 10.47 5.71
N GLU A 28 -13.25 10.69 4.41
CA GLU A 28 -12.24 10.28 3.42
C GLU A 28 -10.88 11.01 3.58
N GLY A 29 -10.88 12.28 4.00
CA GLY A 29 -9.66 13.01 4.33
C GLY A 29 -8.88 12.33 5.45
N CYS A 30 -9.52 12.17 6.61
CA CYS A 30 -8.93 11.49 7.78
C CYS A 30 -8.48 10.05 7.45
N TRP A 31 -9.23 9.34 6.59
CA TRP A 31 -8.82 8.02 6.14
C TRP A 31 -7.51 8.03 5.33
N ARG A 32 -7.33 9.01 4.44
CA ARG A 32 -6.07 9.15 3.68
C ARG A 32 -4.91 9.49 4.62
N GLU A 33 -5.12 10.37 5.59
CA GLU A 33 -4.10 10.75 6.58
C GLU A 33 -3.68 9.54 7.42
N ARG A 34 -4.63 8.77 7.94
CA ARG A 34 -4.33 7.53 8.67
C ARG A 34 -3.58 6.51 7.82
N LYS A 35 -3.96 6.36 6.55
CA LYS A 35 -3.27 5.45 5.63
C LYS A 35 -1.83 5.93 5.33
N ALA A 36 -1.60 7.23 5.21
CA ALA A 36 -0.27 7.80 5.03
C ALA A 36 0.59 7.57 6.28
N ALA A 37 0.05 7.83 7.48
CA ALA A 37 0.74 7.57 8.75
C ALA A 37 1.09 6.09 8.93
N ALA A 38 0.16 5.18 8.63
CA ALA A 38 0.41 3.73 8.68
C ALA A 38 1.51 3.30 7.70
N ARG A 39 1.55 3.87 6.49
CA ARG A 39 2.62 3.62 5.51
C ARG A 39 3.97 4.13 5.99
N ALA A 40 4.02 5.33 6.58
CA ALA A 40 5.25 5.86 7.15
C ALA A 40 5.77 4.96 8.28
N ALA A 41 4.90 4.57 9.22
CA ALA A 41 5.27 3.66 10.30
C ALA A 41 5.77 2.30 9.79
N ALA A 42 5.15 1.76 8.74
CA ALA A 42 5.60 0.51 8.12
C ALA A 42 6.97 0.66 7.42
N ALA A 43 7.23 1.81 6.78
CA ALA A 43 8.53 2.10 6.18
C ALA A 43 9.63 2.17 7.24
N GLU A 44 9.41 2.87 8.34
CA GLU A 44 10.34 2.94 9.46
C GLU A 44 10.63 1.55 10.05
N ALA A 45 9.60 0.74 10.27
CA ALA A 45 9.75 -0.63 10.77
C ALA A 45 10.53 -1.53 9.80
N ALA A 46 10.28 -1.41 8.49
CA ALA A 46 11.02 -2.15 7.47
C ALA A 46 12.50 -1.73 7.41
N SER A 47 12.78 -0.43 7.51
CA SER A 47 14.15 0.10 7.57
C SER A 47 14.89 -0.33 8.83
N ALA A 48 14.20 -0.44 9.97
CA ALA A 48 14.79 -0.93 11.22
C ALA A 48 15.08 -2.43 11.21
N THR A 49 14.33 -3.22 10.42
CA THR A 49 14.46 -4.69 10.37
C THR A 49 15.52 -5.17 9.38
N LEU A 50 15.86 -4.37 8.36
CA LEU A 50 16.86 -4.73 7.34
C LEU A 50 18.13 -3.85 7.45
N PRO A 51 19.17 -4.28 8.18
CA PRO A 51 20.43 -3.57 8.18
C PRO A 51 21.02 -3.56 6.76
N GLY A 52 21.10 -2.38 6.15
CA GLY A 52 21.80 -2.15 4.88
C GLY A 52 20.93 -1.95 3.63
N MET A 53 19.60 -2.03 3.71
CA MET A 53 18.73 -1.69 2.56
C MET A 53 18.20 -0.27 2.65
N SER A 54 19.09 0.71 2.50
CA SER A 54 18.72 2.09 2.13
C SER A 54 18.27 2.12 0.67
N GLY A 55 17.14 1.49 0.38
CA GLY A 55 16.55 1.39 -0.95
C GLY A 55 15.49 2.47 -1.14
N ARG A 56 15.86 3.53 -1.87
CA ARG A 56 15.01 4.55 -2.47
C ARG A 56 13.56 4.08 -2.69
N GLY A 57 12.60 4.89 -2.23
CA GLY A 57 11.19 4.77 -2.58
C GLY A 57 11.00 4.74 -4.10
N GLY A 58 10.96 3.54 -4.66
CA GLY A 58 10.60 3.30 -6.04
C GLY A 58 9.09 3.45 -6.18
N ARG A 59 8.66 4.46 -6.93
CA ARG A 59 7.38 4.36 -7.66
C ARG A 59 7.39 2.99 -8.34
N PRO A 60 6.33 2.17 -8.27
CA PRO A 60 6.22 1.01 -9.15
C PRO A 60 6.11 1.54 -10.58
N GLY A 61 7.25 1.63 -11.26
CA GLY A 61 7.30 1.78 -12.70
C GLY A 61 6.76 0.50 -13.32
N ALA A 62 5.88 0.62 -14.31
CA ALA A 62 5.49 -0.49 -15.15
C ALA A 62 6.76 -1.03 -15.84
N GLY A 63 7.20 -2.21 -15.43
CA GLY A 63 8.47 -2.77 -15.89
C GLY A 63 8.87 -3.99 -15.07
N GLN A 64 7.94 -4.93 -14.89
CA GLN A 64 8.31 -6.30 -14.58
C GLN A 64 8.62 -6.95 -15.93
N GLU A 65 9.84 -6.82 -16.44
CA GLU A 65 10.28 -7.72 -17.50
C GLU A 65 10.60 -9.06 -16.83
N PRO A 66 10.00 -10.17 -17.28
CA PRO A 66 10.34 -11.49 -16.76
C PRO A 66 11.81 -11.75 -17.04
N ILE A 67 12.49 -12.38 -16.08
CA ILE A 67 13.83 -12.90 -16.28
C ILE A 67 13.78 -14.06 -17.27
N ASP A 68 13.82 -13.76 -18.57
CA ASP A 68 14.20 -14.69 -19.63
C ASP A 68 15.71 -14.96 -19.50
N GLY A 69 16.06 -15.73 -18.46
CA GLY A 69 17.43 -16.08 -18.08
C GLY A 69 17.60 -17.59 -17.92
N LEU A 70 16.91 -18.40 -18.74
CA LEU A 70 17.12 -19.84 -18.84
C LEU A 70 17.47 -20.23 -20.28
N GLY A 71 18.52 -19.61 -20.81
CA GLY A 71 19.07 -19.93 -22.12
C GLY A 71 20.59 -19.83 -22.10
N ASP A 72 21.26 -20.81 -21.50
CA ASP A 72 22.63 -21.22 -21.89
C ASP A 72 23.03 -22.54 -21.18
N LEU A 73 22.61 -23.67 -21.74
CA LEU A 73 23.39 -24.91 -21.61
C LEU A 73 23.67 -25.35 -23.04
N GLY A 74 24.75 -24.79 -23.57
CA GLY A 74 25.27 -25.05 -24.90
C GLY A 74 25.50 -26.53 -25.16
N ASP A 75 25.05 -26.93 -26.34
CA ASP A 75 25.50 -28.06 -27.12
C ASP A 75 27.05 -28.06 -27.22
N GLY A 76 27.69 -29.21 -27.00
CA GLY A 76 29.14 -29.30 -26.98
C GLY A 76 29.68 -30.72 -26.80
N ALA A 77 29.53 -31.51 -27.86
CA ALA A 77 30.13 -32.81 -28.13
C ALA A 77 31.52 -33.10 -27.51
N ALA A 78 31.77 -34.35 -27.11
CA ALA A 78 32.82 -35.20 -27.70
C ALA A 78 32.97 -36.56 -26.97
N ARG A 79 33.06 -37.61 -27.81
CA ARG A 79 33.62 -38.97 -27.60
C ARG A 79 32.66 -40.08 -27.23
#